data_AF-A0A9P7WWI5-F1
#
_entry.id   AF-A0A9P7WWI5-F1
#
_cell.length_a   1.000
_cell.length_b   1.000
_cell.length_c   1.000
_cell.angle_alpha   90.00
_cell.angle_beta   90.00
_cell.angle_gamma   90.00
#
_symmetry.space_group_name_H-M   'P 1'
#
loop_
_entity.id
_entity.type
_entity.pdbx_description
1 polymer ?
#
loop_
_entity_poly.entity_id
_entity_poly.type
_entity_poly.pdbx_seq_one_letter_code
_entity_poly.pdbx_strand_id
1 'polypeptide(L)'
;MSPHFATTPATPPQDPESQSHTKLAPYTWYHKLWLILKTHASFVGPGILASVAYFDPGNWATDLAAGSQYGYSLLFVVLCAGLGAILFQVLSCRLGIVTGKDLAQHLRALLHSREKHRMLWRWGLLYPLYVLSELAIVATDLAELLGSAIALNLLFPRLPLYAGVLITASDVLVILIAYRPNGGARSMRIFEIIISILVLAVFISFIILTFRIKPDWGKAFHGYLPSKVLVSPGALYASIGIVGATVMPHALYLGSRLSTLPRLLVEPPAPSPSAALSMMASARTSMTAVDRNFDKSALDNLGIHLKRLIFEAEDDEIKSGGIEGNKNLTDGDSKIAFIRTHVRHASWDIILSLFCFAVTINSAILIVASAAFYYGIAGGMTVGDLFDAYQLIKDYMGGVSAFLFAFALLCAGQSASITVTLAGQVISEGFLQWSISPFVRRIFTRLIGIVPSVIISVALGRSGIDTLLIASQVALSMILPFVVFPLVWITSARSGIMRVWIPSQEGKGSVSDIGGKVEADELPTCPPEAEGQTTAYLPTSPPITGRDSGESEIGLASAARQMPPPTPSLLMPVPNEQTQTSSPQCVGRYEDFSSPWYVTTIGYTIFTIMLAANVYAVVQLAHGE
;
A
#
# COMPACT_ATOMS: atom_id res chain seq x y z
N MET A 1 17.11 46.21 86.52
CA MET A 1 16.26 47.21 85.87
C MET A 1 16.65 47.27 84.41
N SER A 2 15.75 46.81 83.54
CA SER A 2 15.77 46.83 82.06
C SER A 2 15.81 48.28 81.51
N PRO A 3 15.98 48.56 80.19
CA PRO A 3 15.68 47.65 79.08
C PRO A 3 16.56 47.66 77.82
N HIS A 4 16.30 46.58 77.07
CA HIS A 4 16.63 46.14 75.73
C HIS A 4 16.79 47.19 74.60
N PHE A 5 17.81 46.96 73.77
CA PHE A 5 17.71 46.95 72.30
C PHE A 5 18.65 45.86 71.77
N ALA A 6 18.10 44.88 71.03
CA ALA A 6 18.82 43.71 70.53
C ALA A 6 19.39 43.99 69.13
N THR A 7 20.67 43.68 68.98
CA THR A 7 21.50 43.77 67.77
C THR A 7 21.35 42.53 66.89
N THR A 8 21.19 42.73 65.59
CA THR A 8 21.37 41.72 64.53
C THR A 8 22.85 41.47 64.25
N PRO A 9 23.22 40.21 63.94
CA PRO A 9 24.21 40.02 62.88
C PRO A 9 23.91 38.86 61.91
N ALA A 10 24.20 39.17 60.64
CA ALA A 10 24.55 38.37 59.46
C ALA A 10 24.33 36.84 59.41
N THR A 11 23.65 36.43 58.34
CA THR A 11 23.42 35.07 57.84
C THR A 11 24.70 34.44 57.23
N PRO A 12 25.04 33.16 57.52
CA PRO A 12 25.97 32.36 56.73
C PRO A 12 25.26 31.61 55.56
N PRO A 13 26.02 31.11 54.56
CA PRO A 13 25.48 30.64 53.27
C PRO A 13 24.83 29.24 53.39
N GLN A 14 23.79 28.99 52.59
CA GLN A 14 23.18 27.65 52.44
C GLN A 14 23.55 27.02 51.09
N ASP A 15 24.03 25.78 51.16
CA ASP A 15 24.38 24.91 50.03
C ASP A 15 23.16 24.48 49.19
N PRO A 16 23.32 24.23 47.88
CA PRO A 16 22.23 23.82 46.99
C PRO A 16 22.24 22.31 46.76
N GLU A 17 21.76 21.49 47.71
CA GLU A 17 21.46 20.07 47.44
C GLU A 17 20.19 19.60 48.16
N SER A 18 19.04 19.75 47.49
CA SER A 18 17.94 18.79 47.59
C SER A 18 17.13 18.79 46.30
N GLN A 19 17.63 18.05 45.29
CA GLN A 19 16.83 17.74 44.11
C GLN A 19 15.68 16.80 44.54
N SER A 20 14.49 17.37 44.61
CA SER A 20 13.25 16.60 44.74
C SER A 20 13.06 15.77 43.48
N HIS A 21 13.23 14.44 43.60
CA HIS A 21 12.79 13.49 42.59
C HIS A 21 11.26 13.61 42.45
N THR A 22 10.79 14.39 41.48
CA THR A 22 9.38 14.40 41.08
C THR A 22 9.10 13.05 40.42
N LYS A 23 8.60 12.08 41.20
CA LYS A 23 8.10 10.81 40.66
C LYS A 23 6.93 11.14 39.71
N LEU A 24 7.15 11.04 38.40
CA LEU A 24 6.06 11.03 37.42
C LEU A 24 5.07 9.92 37.81
N ALA A 25 3.79 10.29 37.94
CA ALA A 25 2.73 9.34 38.27
C ALA A 25 2.68 8.19 37.24
N PRO A 26 2.41 6.95 37.66
CA PRO A 26 2.31 5.83 36.73
C PRO A 26 1.09 6.02 35.83
N TYR A 27 1.32 6.25 34.54
CA TYR A 27 0.26 6.29 33.53
C TYR A 27 -0.66 5.06 33.63
N THR A 28 -1.95 5.31 33.81
CA THR A 28 -3.00 4.28 33.86
C THR A 28 -3.00 3.48 32.55
N TRP A 29 -3.27 2.17 32.63
CA TRP A 29 -3.22 1.28 31.46
C TRP A 29 -4.17 1.71 30.33
N TYR A 30 -5.31 2.32 30.66
CA TYR A 30 -6.22 2.93 29.67
C TYR A 30 -5.59 4.10 28.92
N HIS A 31 -4.80 4.95 29.58
CA HIS A 31 -4.10 6.05 28.93
C HIS A 31 -2.99 5.55 28.00
N LYS A 32 -2.23 4.51 28.41
CA LYS A 32 -1.27 3.86 27.52
C LYS A 32 -1.96 3.20 26.33
N LEU A 33 -3.08 2.50 26.56
CA LEU A 33 -3.87 1.88 25.49
C LEU A 33 -4.43 2.93 24.53
N TRP A 34 -4.97 4.03 25.03
CA TRP A 34 -5.48 5.13 24.22
C TRP A 34 -4.37 5.82 23.42
N LEU A 35 -3.19 6.03 24.02
CA LEU A 35 -2.03 6.59 23.30
C LEU A 35 -1.51 5.64 22.22
N ILE A 36 -1.48 4.33 22.50
CA ILE A 36 -1.13 3.27 21.54
C ILE A 36 -2.16 3.25 20.41
N LEU A 37 -3.46 3.26 20.72
CA LEU A 37 -4.55 3.29 19.74
C LEU A 37 -4.52 4.56 18.90
N LYS A 38 -4.27 5.72 19.51
CA LYS A 38 -4.16 7.01 18.81
C LYS A 38 -2.92 7.05 17.89
N THR A 39 -1.79 6.55 18.39
CA THR A 39 -0.57 6.40 17.57
C THR A 39 -0.84 5.46 16.40
N HIS A 40 -1.44 4.30 16.65
CA HIS A 40 -1.83 3.38 15.59
C HIS A 40 -2.82 4.01 14.60
N ALA A 41 -3.82 4.77 15.05
CA ALA A 41 -4.78 5.45 14.18
C ALA A 41 -4.11 6.45 13.21
N SER A 42 -3.00 7.08 13.60
CA SER A 42 -2.21 7.92 12.68
C SER A 42 -1.48 7.13 11.56
N PHE A 43 -1.32 5.81 11.74
CA PHE A 43 -0.75 4.88 10.76
C PHE A 43 -1.80 4.03 10.03
N VAL A 44 -3.07 4.04 10.48
CA VAL A 44 -4.20 3.32 9.87
C VAL A 44 -4.61 4.05 8.60
N GLY A 45 -4.09 3.59 7.47
CA GLY A 45 -4.48 4.10 6.16
C GLY A 45 -4.02 3.16 5.06
N PRO A 46 -2.72 2.86 4.99
CA PRO A 46 -2.21 1.94 3.97
C PRO A 46 -2.59 0.48 4.17
N GLY A 47 -2.86 0.04 5.40
CA GLY A 47 -3.51 -1.24 5.68
C GLY A 47 -4.90 -1.34 5.08
N ILE A 48 -5.73 -0.30 5.25
CA ILE A 48 -7.08 -0.23 4.69
C ILE A 48 -7.02 -0.13 3.16
N LEU A 49 -6.12 0.70 2.63
CA LEU A 49 -5.90 0.80 1.19
C LEU A 49 -5.46 -0.53 0.59
N ALA A 50 -4.57 -1.25 1.28
CA ALA A 50 -4.15 -2.58 0.86
C ALA A 50 -5.29 -3.58 0.92
N SER A 51 -6.17 -3.52 1.93
CA SER A 51 -7.27 -4.49 2.08
C SER A 51 -8.32 -4.38 0.97
N VAL A 52 -8.51 -3.20 0.37
CA VAL A 52 -9.49 -2.93 -0.70
C VAL A 52 -9.35 -3.86 -1.89
N ALA A 53 -8.13 -4.20 -2.27
CA ALA A 53 -7.91 -5.14 -3.36
C ALA A 53 -8.52 -6.53 -3.05
N TYR A 54 -8.58 -6.92 -1.78
CA TYR A 54 -8.91 -8.28 -1.36
C TYR A 54 -10.42 -8.54 -1.16
N PHE A 55 -11.31 -7.61 -1.51
CA PHE A 55 -12.77 -7.80 -1.47
C PHE A 55 -13.50 -7.11 -2.63
N ASP A 56 -12.85 -7.03 -3.78
CA ASP A 56 -13.42 -6.46 -5.00
C ASP A 56 -14.61 -7.30 -5.54
N PRO A 57 -15.39 -6.78 -6.51
CA PRO A 57 -16.51 -7.54 -7.07
C PRO A 57 -16.14 -8.90 -7.68
N GLY A 58 -14.88 -9.09 -8.10
CA GLY A 58 -14.36 -10.37 -8.56
C GLY A 58 -14.47 -11.46 -7.49
N ASN A 59 -14.07 -11.13 -6.27
CA ASN A 59 -14.14 -12.02 -5.10
C ASN A 59 -15.58 -12.40 -4.77
N TRP A 60 -16.51 -11.46 -4.96
CA TRP A 60 -17.91 -11.69 -4.62
C TRP A 60 -18.52 -12.78 -5.50
N ALA A 61 -18.21 -12.79 -6.80
CA ALA A 61 -18.72 -13.83 -7.69
C ALA A 61 -18.24 -15.22 -7.28
N THR A 62 -16.94 -15.37 -6.99
CA THR A 62 -16.37 -16.66 -6.59
C THR A 62 -16.88 -17.11 -5.23
N ASP A 63 -16.98 -16.21 -4.25
CA ASP A 63 -17.44 -16.54 -2.90
C ASP A 63 -18.95 -16.83 -2.86
N LEU A 64 -19.73 -16.11 -3.66
CA LEU A 64 -21.17 -16.31 -3.75
C LEU A 64 -21.51 -17.62 -4.48
N ALA A 65 -20.84 -17.91 -5.59
CA ALA A 65 -20.95 -19.19 -6.29
C ALA A 65 -20.50 -20.36 -5.40
N ALA A 66 -19.40 -20.19 -4.66
CA ALA A 66 -18.91 -21.19 -3.72
C ALA A 66 -19.93 -21.47 -2.60
N GLY A 67 -20.48 -20.42 -1.99
CA GLY A 67 -21.48 -20.56 -0.92
C GLY A 67 -22.81 -21.11 -1.41
N SER A 68 -23.24 -20.76 -2.63
CA SER A 68 -24.49 -21.27 -3.20
C SER A 68 -24.41 -22.76 -3.57
N GLN A 69 -23.25 -23.24 -4.04
CA GLN A 69 -23.06 -24.62 -4.50
C GLN A 69 -22.59 -25.58 -3.42
N TYR A 70 -21.72 -25.14 -2.51
CA TYR A 70 -21.04 -26.00 -1.52
C TYR A 70 -21.38 -25.68 -0.06
N GLY A 71 -22.28 -24.71 0.16
CA GLY A 71 -22.63 -24.23 1.48
C GLY A 71 -21.41 -23.68 2.22
N TYR A 72 -21.36 -23.87 3.53
CA TYR A 72 -20.28 -23.35 4.37
C TYR A 72 -18.93 -24.04 4.17
N SER A 73 -18.86 -25.12 3.39
CA SER A 73 -17.68 -26.01 3.30
C SER A 73 -16.43 -25.33 2.76
N LEU A 74 -16.59 -24.27 1.94
CA LEU A 74 -15.49 -23.52 1.33
C LEU A 74 -15.03 -22.31 2.17
N LEU A 75 -15.60 -22.06 3.36
CA LEU A 75 -15.10 -21.05 4.30
C LEU A 75 -13.66 -21.34 4.74
N PHE A 76 -13.27 -22.61 4.85
CA PHE A 76 -11.88 -22.99 5.08
C PHE A 76 -10.94 -22.44 4.00
N VAL A 77 -11.34 -22.50 2.72
CA VAL A 77 -10.52 -21.98 1.61
C VAL A 77 -10.42 -20.47 1.66
N VAL A 78 -11.54 -19.76 1.91
CA VAL A 78 -11.56 -18.30 2.07
C VAL A 78 -10.61 -17.87 3.20
N LEU A 79 -10.65 -18.57 4.34
CA LEU A 79 -9.76 -18.29 5.46
C LEU A 79 -8.29 -18.55 5.10
N CYS A 80 -7.96 -19.70 4.50
CA CYS A 80 -6.59 -20.02 4.10
C CYS A 80 -6.04 -19.04 3.05
N ALA A 81 -6.85 -18.69 2.04
CA ALA A 81 -6.51 -17.71 1.02
C ALA A 81 -6.29 -16.33 1.65
N GLY A 82 -7.16 -15.92 2.56
CA GLY A 82 -7.04 -14.67 3.32
C GLY A 82 -5.79 -14.61 4.21
N LEU A 83 -5.45 -15.70 4.90
CA LEU A 83 -4.21 -15.78 5.68
C LEU A 83 -2.96 -15.76 4.79
N GLY A 84 -3.01 -16.40 3.63
CA GLY A 84 -1.95 -16.32 2.61
C GLY A 84 -1.78 -14.90 2.05
N ALA A 85 -2.89 -14.22 1.76
CA ALA A 85 -2.91 -12.82 1.37
C ALA A 85 -2.24 -11.92 2.42
N ILE A 86 -2.61 -12.08 3.70
CA ILE A 86 -1.98 -11.34 4.81
C ILE A 86 -0.47 -11.59 4.85
N LEU A 87 -0.04 -12.85 4.74
CA LEU A 87 1.37 -13.21 4.73
C LEU A 87 2.12 -12.50 3.59
N PHE A 88 1.65 -12.64 2.35
CA PHE A 88 2.32 -12.05 1.19
C PHE A 88 2.28 -10.52 1.20
N GLN A 89 1.18 -9.92 1.65
CA GLN A 89 1.08 -8.46 1.77
C GLN A 89 2.04 -7.92 2.83
N VAL A 90 2.19 -8.60 3.98
CA VAL A 90 3.18 -8.23 5.00
C VAL A 90 4.60 -8.33 4.45
N LEU A 91 4.93 -9.42 3.72
CA LEU A 91 6.23 -9.56 3.07
C LEU A 91 6.51 -8.43 2.07
N SER A 92 5.50 -8.07 1.27
CA SER A 92 5.59 -6.98 0.30
C SER A 92 5.81 -5.63 0.97
N CYS A 93 5.04 -5.31 2.02
CA CYS A 93 5.22 -4.08 2.78
C CYS A 93 6.60 -4.01 3.45
N ARG A 94 7.08 -5.13 4.03
CA ARG A 94 8.42 -5.23 4.61
C ARG A 94 9.50 -4.94 3.58
N LEU A 95 9.37 -5.48 2.37
CA LEU A 95 10.30 -5.24 1.28
C LEU A 95 10.42 -3.73 1.03
N GLY A 96 9.31 -3.03 0.82
CA GLY A 96 9.33 -1.59 0.55
C GLY A 96 9.93 -0.75 1.69
N ILE A 97 9.67 -1.09 2.96
CA ILE A 97 10.20 -0.32 4.12
C ILE A 97 11.71 -0.50 4.27
N VAL A 98 12.20 -1.73 4.12
CA VAL A 98 13.62 -2.05 4.37
C VAL A 98 14.50 -1.54 3.23
N THR A 99 14.04 -1.69 1.99
CA THR A 99 14.86 -1.42 0.79
C THR A 99 14.60 -0.07 0.15
N GLY A 100 13.47 0.58 0.47
CA GLY A 100 13.04 1.84 -0.15
C GLY A 100 12.60 1.71 -1.61
N LYS A 101 12.54 0.49 -2.17
CA LYS A 101 12.15 0.21 -3.56
C LYS A 101 10.97 -0.75 -3.58
N ASP A 102 10.07 -0.57 -4.53
CA ASP A 102 8.92 -1.47 -4.70
C ASP A 102 9.34 -2.83 -5.31
N LEU A 103 8.41 -3.79 -5.31
CA LEU A 103 8.63 -5.13 -5.83
C LEU A 103 8.94 -5.13 -7.33
N ALA A 104 8.29 -4.27 -8.13
CA ALA A 104 8.53 -4.21 -9.57
C ALA A 104 9.94 -3.68 -9.89
N GLN A 105 10.41 -2.68 -9.13
CA GLN A 105 11.79 -2.18 -9.20
C GLN A 105 12.81 -3.27 -8.83
N HIS A 106 12.53 -4.10 -7.82
CA HIS A 106 13.41 -5.22 -7.49
C HIS A 106 13.46 -6.28 -8.58
N LEU A 107 12.32 -6.65 -9.15
CA LEU A 107 12.26 -7.61 -10.26
C LEU A 107 13.04 -7.09 -11.47
N ARG A 108 12.90 -5.80 -11.79
CA ARG A 108 13.73 -5.15 -12.81
C ARG A 108 15.20 -5.22 -12.43
N ALA A 109 15.58 -4.84 -11.22
CA ALA A 109 16.98 -4.88 -10.78
C ALA A 109 17.57 -6.30 -10.90
N LEU A 110 16.82 -7.33 -10.50
CA LEU A 110 17.23 -8.75 -10.55
C LEU A 110 17.41 -9.29 -11.97
N LEU A 111 16.56 -8.86 -12.90
CA LEU A 111 16.49 -9.43 -14.26
C LEU A 111 17.19 -8.58 -15.30
N HIS A 112 17.29 -7.26 -15.09
CA HIS A 112 17.89 -6.33 -16.03
C HIS A 112 19.41 -6.22 -15.88
N SER A 113 19.93 -6.32 -14.65
CA SER A 113 21.36 -6.11 -14.33
C SER A 113 22.25 -7.32 -14.60
N ARG A 114 21.69 -8.48 -15.01
CA ARG A 114 22.48 -9.67 -15.32
C ARG A 114 23.27 -9.48 -16.62
N GLU A 115 24.59 -9.36 -16.50
CA GLU A 115 25.51 -9.24 -17.63
C GLU A 115 25.53 -10.51 -18.50
N LYS A 116 25.44 -11.69 -17.88
CA LYS A 116 25.44 -12.98 -18.57
C LYS A 116 24.05 -13.28 -19.15
N HIS A 117 23.98 -13.45 -20.47
CA HIS A 117 22.75 -13.71 -21.26
C HIS A 117 21.66 -12.63 -21.14
N ARG A 118 22.05 -11.35 -21.26
CA ARG A 118 21.14 -10.19 -21.15
C ARG A 118 19.86 -10.31 -22.00
N MET A 119 19.95 -10.82 -23.22
CA MET A 119 18.79 -10.97 -24.09
C MET A 119 17.80 -12.02 -23.58
N LEU A 120 18.29 -13.16 -23.07
CA LEU A 120 17.43 -14.22 -22.52
C LEU A 120 16.69 -13.76 -21.26
N TRP A 121 17.36 -13.05 -20.35
CA TRP A 121 16.70 -12.56 -19.13
C TRP A 121 15.67 -11.46 -19.40
N ARG A 122 15.96 -10.56 -20.34
CA ARG A 122 15.04 -9.47 -20.68
C ARG A 122 13.83 -9.98 -21.47
N TRP A 123 14.05 -10.72 -22.55
CA TRP A 123 12.99 -11.22 -23.42
C TRP A 123 12.29 -12.48 -22.90
N GLY A 124 13.00 -13.34 -22.17
CA GLY A 124 12.45 -14.59 -21.63
C GLY A 124 11.78 -14.46 -20.27
N LEU A 125 12.13 -13.44 -19.47
CA LEU A 125 11.57 -13.31 -18.11
C LEU A 125 11.05 -11.92 -17.78
N LEU A 126 11.84 -10.85 -17.96
CA LEU A 126 11.43 -9.49 -17.55
C LEU A 126 10.20 -8.99 -18.32
N TYR A 127 10.23 -9.00 -19.66
CA TYR A 127 9.11 -8.51 -20.47
C TYR A 127 7.86 -9.41 -20.36
N PRO A 128 7.97 -10.75 -20.38
CA PRO A 128 6.83 -11.62 -20.09
C PRO A 128 6.23 -11.36 -18.71
N LEU A 129 7.04 -11.16 -17.67
CA LEU A 129 6.54 -10.88 -16.32
C LEU A 129 5.82 -9.53 -16.23
N TYR A 130 6.30 -8.52 -16.95
CA TYR A 130 5.59 -7.25 -17.11
C TYR A 130 4.24 -7.44 -17.80
N VAL A 131 4.21 -8.17 -18.92
CA VAL A 131 2.96 -8.46 -19.65
C VAL A 131 1.98 -9.23 -18.77
N LEU A 132 2.43 -10.25 -18.04
CA LEU A 132 1.59 -10.98 -17.08
C LEU A 132 1.04 -10.06 -15.99
N SER A 133 1.87 -9.14 -15.47
CA SER A 133 1.43 -8.17 -14.46
C SER A 133 0.40 -7.18 -15.02
N GLU A 134 0.55 -6.72 -16.26
CA GLU A 134 -0.46 -5.89 -16.95
C GLU A 134 -1.73 -6.68 -17.26
N LEU A 135 -1.63 -7.95 -17.64
CA LEU A 135 -2.80 -8.82 -17.80
C LEU A 135 -3.57 -9.00 -16.48
N ALA A 136 -2.86 -9.09 -15.34
CA ALA A 136 -3.51 -9.11 -14.03
C ALA A 136 -4.26 -7.80 -13.73
N ILE A 137 -3.69 -6.64 -14.08
CA ILE A 137 -4.37 -5.35 -13.95
C ILE A 137 -5.64 -5.32 -14.80
N VAL A 138 -5.55 -5.74 -16.07
CA VAL A 138 -6.69 -5.79 -16.98
C VAL A 138 -7.77 -6.76 -16.48
N ALA A 139 -7.39 -7.92 -15.97
CA ALA A 139 -8.32 -8.90 -15.40
C ALA A 139 -9.07 -8.34 -14.18
N THR A 140 -8.39 -7.61 -13.30
CA THR A 140 -9.05 -6.94 -12.17
C THR A 140 -9.91 -5.75 -12.62
N ASP A 141 -9.42 -4.94 -13.55
CA ASP A 141 -10.19 -3.81 -14.11
C ASP A 141 -11.47 -4.30 -14.81
N LEU A 142 -11.43 -5.49 -15.40
CA LEU A 142 -12.61 -6.16 -15.95
C LEU A 142 -13.60 -6.52 -14.84
N ALA A 143 -13.13 -7.13 -13.74
CA ALA A 143 -13.96 -7.54 -12.62
C ALA A 143 -14.67 -6.36 -11.95
N GLU A 144 -13.95 -5.26 -11.70
CA GLU A 144 -14.57 -4.06 -11.10
C GLU A 144 -15.58 -3.41 -12.07
N LEU A 145 -15.28 -3.41 -13.38
CA LEU A 145 -16.08 -2.76 -14.42
C LEU A 145 -17.40 -3.49 -14.54
N LEU A 146 -17.34 -4.82 -14.63
CA LEU A 146 -18.51 -5.68 -14.69
C LEU A 146 -19.29 -5.61 -13.37
N GLY A 147 -18.62 -5.68 -12.23
CA GLY A 147 -19.25 -5.54 -10.92
C GLY A 147 -20.01 -4.23 -10.75
N SER A 148 -19.39 -3.11 -11.15
CA SER A 148 -20.02 -1.78 -11.11
C SER A 148 -21.18 -1.67 -12.11
N ALA A 149 -21.05 -2.26 -13.31
CA ALA A 149 -22.11 -2.28 -14.31
C ALA A 149 -23.32 -3.12 -13.85
N ILE A 150 -23.06 -4.26 -13.22
CA ILE A 150 -24.08 -5.10 -12.56
C ILE A 150 -24.75 -4.28 -11.47
N ALA A 151 -23.99 -3.65 -10.56
CA ALA A 151 -24.54 -2.81 -9.49
C ALA A 151 -25.46 -1.70 -10.02
N LEU A 152 -25.06 -1.01 -11.08
CA LEU A 152 -25.88 0.03 -11.71
C LEU A 152 -27.17 -0.53 -12.32
N ASN A 153 -27.11 -1.68 -12.97
CA ASN A 153 -28.32 -2.35 -13.49
C ASN A 153 -29.26 -2.79 -12.36
N LEU A 154 -28.72 -3.24 -11.23
CA LEU A 154 -29.51 -3.64 -10.05
C LEU A 154 -30.15 -2.43 -9.35
N LEU A 155 -29.45 -1.30 -9.25
CA LEU A 155 -29.97 -0.05 -8.68
C LEU A 155 -30.99 0.63 -9.61
N PHE A 156 -30.75 0.57 -10.91
CA PHE A 156 -31.59 1.16 -11.95
C PHE A 156 -32.03 0.10 -12.97
N PRO A 157 -33.08 -0.71 -12.68
CA PRO A 157 -33.50 -1.82 -13.54
C PRO A 157 -33.89 -1.44 -14.97
N ARG A 158 -34.16 -0.15 -15.24
CA ARG A 158 -34.44 0.37 -16.59
C ARG A 158 -33.18 0.51 -17.45
N LEU A 159 -32.00 0.43 -16.85
CA LEU A 159 -30.73 0.68 -17.49
C LEU A 159 -30.16 -0.62 -18.05
N PRO A 160 -30.02 -0.79 -19.38
CA PRO A 160 -29.52 -2.04 -19.94
C PRO A 160 -28.04 -2.25 -19.62
N LEU A 161 -27.60 -3.52 -19.57
CA LEU A 161 -26.24 -3.87 -19.12
C LEU A 161 -25.12 -3.22 -19.92
N TYR A 162 -25.24 -3.18 -21.25
CA TYR A 162 -24.25 -2.51 -22.11
C TYR A 162 -24.14 -1.02 -21.80
N ALA A 163 -25.25 -0.36 -21.43
CA ALA A 163 -25.22 1.04 -21.01
C ALA A 163 -24.57 1.19 -19.64
N GLY A 164 -24.77 0.23 -18.73
CA GLY A 164 -24.06 0.17 -17.45
C GLY A 164 -22.55 0.12 -17.65
N VAL A 165 -22.07 -0.74 -18.54
CA VAL A 165 -20.65 -0.85 -18.92
C VAL A 165 -20.11 0.46 -19.53
N LEU A 166 -20.90 1.15 -20.36
CA LEU A 166 -20.49 2.44 -20.93
C LEU A 166 -20.45 3.56 -19.88
N ILE A 167 -21.35 3.53 -18.89
CA ILE A 167 -21.37 4.51 -17.79
C ILE A 167 -20.17 4.30 -16.87
N THR A 168 -19.79 3.06 -16.59
CA THR A 168 -18.58 2.78 -15.79
C THR A 168 -17.29 3.16 -16.52
N ALA A 169 -17.33 3.40 -17.84
CA ALA A 169 -16.23 4.07 -18.55
C ALA A 169 -16.07 5.55 -18.12
N SER A 170 -17.17 6.20 -17.74
CA SER A 170 -17.18 7.61 -17.33
C SER A 170 -16.65 7.80 -15.91
N ASP A 171 -16.79 6.79 -15.04
CA ASP A 171 -16.22 6.77 -13.68
C ASP A 171 -14.69 6.98 -13.69
N VAL A 172 -14.00 6.39 -14.68
CA VAL A 172 -12.57 6.62 -14.89
C VAL A 172 -12.22 8.11 -14.99
N LEU A 173 -13.06 8.90 -15.67
CA LEU A 173 -12.85 10.34 -15.80
C LEU A 173 -13.04 11.06 -14.47
N VAL A 174 -14.01 10.63 -13.66
CA VAL A 174 -14.27 11.21 -12.33
C VAL A 174 -13.12 10.93 -11.37
N ILE A 175 -12.64 9.69 -11.32
CA ILE A 175 -11.46 9.31 -10.52
C ILE A 175 -10.20 10.04 -11.01
N LEU A 176 -10.02 10.23 -12.31
CA LEU A 176 -8.90 10.98 -12.88
C LEU A 176 -8.92 12.47 -12.53
N ILE A 177 -10.09 13.11 -12.57
CA ILE A 177 -10.25 14.52 -12.18
C ILE A 177 -9.97 14.68 -10.68
N ALA A 178 -10.41 13.70 -9.87
CA ALA A 178 -10.15 13.66 -8.43
C ALA A 178 -8.68 13.34 -8.11
N TYR A 179 -7.99 12.54 -8.93
CA TYR A 179 -6.62 12.12 -8.70
C TYR A 179 -5.62 13.18 -9.18
N ARG A 180 -5.08 13.96 -8.24
CA ARG A 180 -3.94 14.87 -8.48
C ARG A 180 -2.63 14.17 -8.09
N PRO A 181 -1.83 13.66 -9.06
CA PRO A 181 -0.61 12.90 -8.77
C PRO A 181 0.49 13.71 -8.05
N ASN A 182 0.43 15.05 -8.09
CA ASN A 182 1.39 15.95 -7.44
C ASN A 182 0.94 16.44 -6.06
N GLY A 183 -0.07 15.82 -5.47
CA GLY A 183 -0.50 16.18 -4.12
C GLY A 183 0.49 15.67 -3.08
N GLY A 184 1.08 16.57 -2.28
CA GLY A 184 1.91 16.18 -1.12
C GLY A 184 1.14 15.33 -0.10
N ALA A 185 1.73 15.06 1.07
CA ALA A 185 1.18 14.15 2.10
C ALA A 185 -0.33 14.33 2.43
N ARG A 186 -0.87 15.56 2.29
CA ARG A 186 -2.30 15.85 2.44
C ARG A 186 -3.20 15.16 1.42
N SER A 187 -2.79 15.04 0.16
CA SER A 187 -3.59 14.39 -0.89
C SER A 187 -3.70 12.89 -0.66
N MET A 188 -2.63 12.25 -0.16
CA MET A 188 -2.63 10.84 0.22
C MET A 188 -3.61 10.58 1.37
N ARG A 189 -3.64 11.46 2.39
CA ARG A 189 -4.61 11.33 3.50
C ARG A 189 -6.06 11.46 3.05
N ILE A 190 -6.37 12.44 2.20
CA ILE A 190 -7.73 12.61 1.66
C ILE A 190 -8.16 11.35 0.90
N PHE A 191 -7.24 10.79 0.12
CA PHE A 191 -7.44 9.57 -0.63
C PHE A 191 -7.70 8.35 0.27
N GLU A 192 -6.90 8.16 1.31
CA GLU A 192 -7.09 7.10 2.32
C GLU A 192 -8.45 7.23 3.01
N ILE A 193 -8.89 8.46 3.33
CA ILE A 193 -10.20 8.71 3.95
C ILE A 193 -11.35 8.33 3.00
N ILE A 194 -11.30 8.75 1.73
CA ILE A 194 -12.34 8.41 0.74
C ILE A 194 -12.48 6.90 0.63
N ILE A 195 -11.36 6.20 0.52
CA ILE A 195 -11.35 4.74 0.40
C ILE A 195 -11.86 4.09 1.68
N SER A 196 -11.42 4.57 2.85
CA SER A 196 -11.90 4.07 4.14
C SER A 196 -13.42 4.20 4.29
N ILE A 197 -14.02 5.29 3.81
CA ILE A 197 -15.48 5.47 3.81
C ILE A 197 -16.14 4.42 2.89
N LEU A 198 -15.60 4.17 1.70
CA LEU A 198 -16.11 3.14 0.79
C LEU A 198 -16.01 1.74 1.40
N VAL A 199 -14.87 1.40 2.03
CA VAL A 199 -14.67 0.13 2.73
C VAL A 199 -15.69 -0.04 3.85
N LEU A 200 -15.87 0.98 4.69
CA LEU A 200 -16.81 0.94 5.80
C LEU A 200 -18.25 0.79 5.30
N ALA A 201 -18.62 1.43 4.18
CA ALA A 201 -19.94 1.25 3.57
C ALA A 201 -20.20 -0.20 3.16
N VAL A 202 -19.21 -0.86 2.54
CA VAL A 202 -19.30 -2.30 2.19
C VAL A 202 -19.41 -3.16 3.44
N PHE A 203 -18.51 -2.94 4.40
CA PHE A 203 -18.44 -3.71 5.63
C PHE A 203 -19.74 -3.64 6.45
N ILE A 204 -20.26 -2.43 6.66
CA ILE A 204 -21.53 -2.21 7.37
C ILE A 204 -22.70 -2.87 6.63
N SER A 205 -22.71 -2.80 5.30
CA SER A 205 -23.76 -3.44 4.49
C SER A 205 -23.79 -4.95 4.69
N PHE A 206 -22.63 -5.63 4.68
CA PHE A 206 -22.57 -7.06 4.94
C PHE A 206 -22.84 -7.46 6.39
N ILE A 207 -22.48 -6.61 7.35
CA ILE A 207 -22.92 -6.78 8.73
C ILE A 207 -24.45 -6.81 8.78
N ILE A 208 -25.11 -5.80 8.21
CA ILE A 208 -26.58 -5.71 8.20
C ILE A 208 -27.20 -6.92 7.49
N LEU A 209 -26.66 -7.33 6.34
CA LEU A 209 -27.14 -8.51 5.60
C LEU A 209 -27.00 -9.80 6.41
N THR A 210 -25.85 -10.01 7.04
CA THR A 210 -25.59 -11.21 7.86
C THR A 210 -26.49 -11.25 9.09
N PHE A 211 -26.75 -10.11 9.74
CA PHE A 211 -27.70 -10.04 10.86
C PHE A 211 -29.15 -10.31 10.42
N ARG A 212 -29.53 -9.89 9.21
CA ARG A 212 -30.87 -10.09 8.67
C ARG A 212 -31.14 -11.52 8.24
N ILE A 213 -30.15 -12.22 7.65
CA ILE A 213 -30.32 -13.60 7.16
C ILE A 213 -30.35 -14.64 8.29
N LYS A 214 -29.85 -14.29 9.50
CA LYS A 214 -29.78 -15.16 10.69
C LYS A 214 -29.17 -16.53 10.37
N PRO A 215 -27.88 -16.58 9.98
CA PRO A 215 -27.23 -17.84 9.62
C PRO A 215 -27.11 -18.76 10.84
N ASP A 216 -27.05 -20.06 10.58
CA ASP A 216 -26.69 -21.06 11.58
C ASP A 216 -25.18 -20.95 11.87
N TRP A 217 -24.85 -20.14 12.88
CA TRP A 217 -23.47 -19.90 13.30
C TRP A 217 -22.74 -21.19 13.69
N GLY A 218 -23.45 -22.19 14.21
CA GLY A 218 -22.85 -23.49 14.52
C GLY A 218 -22.27 -24.13 13.27
N LYS A 219 -23.06 -24.25 12.20
CA LYS A 219 -22.60 -24.80 10.91
C LYS A 219 -21.61 -23.89 10.20
N ALA A 220 -21.78 -22.57 10.28
CA ALA A 220 -20.83 -21.62 9.70
C ALA A 220 -19.43 -21.76 10.30
N PHE A 221 -19.32 -21.87 11.64
CA PHE A 221 -18.03 -22.11 12.29
C PHE A 221 -17.43 -23.47 11.95
N HIS A 222 -18.26 -24.51 11.78
CA HIS A 222 -17.77 -25.81 11.29
C HIS A 222 -17.25 -25.75 9.84
N GLY A 223 -17.75 -24.80 9.02
CA GLY A 223 -17.27 -24.58 7.66
C GLY A 223 -15.81 -24.11 7.56
N TYR A 224 -15.26 -23.54 8.65
CA TYR A 224 -13.83 -23.22 8.72
C TYR A 224 -12.93 -24.42 9.03
N LEU A 225 -13.50 -25.62 9.21
CA LEU A 225 -12.73 -26.84 9.34
C LEU A 225 -12.59 -27.53 7.97
N PRO A 226 -11.46 -28.19 7.70
CA PRO A 226 -11.26 -28.91 6.44
C PRO A 226 -12.30 -30.03 6.29
N SER A 227 -12.95 -30.08 5.12
CA SER A 227 -13.96 -31.08 4.78
C SER A 227 -13.54 -31.92 3.57
N LYS A 228 -14.15 -33.11 3.40
CA LYS A 228 -13.89 -33.97 2.24
C LYS A 228 -14.39 -33.35 0.91
N VAL A 229 -15.28 -32.36 0.99
CA VAL A 229 -15.85 -31.66 -0.17
C VAL A 229 -14.76 -30.92 -0.96
N LEU A 230 -13.69 -30.46 -0.29
CA LEU A 230 -12.57 -29.75 -0.93
C LEU A 230 -11.84 -30.56 -2.02
N VAL A 231 -11.90 -31.89 -1.95
CA VAL A 231 -11.19 -32.78 -2.89
C VAL A 231 -12.07 -33.14 -4.10
N SER A 232 -13.34 -32.70 -4.13
CA SER A 232 -14.21 -32.93 -5.29
C SER A 232 -13.80 -32.03 -6.48
N PRO A 233 -13.83 -32.52 -7.73
CA PRO A 233 -13.34 -31.77 -8.89
C PRO A 233 -13.93 -30.35 -9.04
N GLY A 234 -15.26 -30.22 -8.89
CA GLY A 234 -15.92 -28.91 -8.98
C GLY A 234 -15.55 -27.97 -7.83
N ALA A 235 -15.46 -28.48 -6.60
CA ALA A 235 -15.07 -27.67 -5.45
C ALA A 235 -13.61 -27.23 -5.54
N LEU A 236 -12.75 -28.04 -6.18
CA LEU A 236 -11.35 -27.67 -6.43
C LEU A 236 -11.25 -26.52 -7.43
N TYR A 237 -12.05 -26.51 -8.49
CA TYR A 237 -12.15 -25.36 -9.40
C TYR A 237 -12.65 -24.10 -8.69
N ALA A 238 -13.72 -24.20 -7.89
CA ALA A 238 -14.21 -23.09 -7.07
C ALA A 238 -13.14 -22.60 -6.08
N SER A 239 -12.39 -23.51 -5.46
CA SER A 239 -11.29 -23.19 -4.55
C SER A 239 -10.16 -22.43 -5.24
N ILE A 240 -9.81 -22.81 -6.48
CA ILE A 240 -8.81 -22.10 -7.30
C ILE A 240 -9.29 -20.70 -7.65
N GLY A 241 -10.59 -20.55 -7.95
CA GLY A 241 -11.25 -19.27 -8.12
C GLY A 241 -11.14 -18.39 -6.88
N ILE A 242 -11.50 -18.89 -5.70
CA ILE A 242 -11.39 -18.17 -4.42
C ILE A 242 -9.94 -17.73 -4.16
N VAL A 243 -8.96 -18.61 -4.36
CA VAL A 243 -7.55 -18.29 -4.15
C VAL A 243 -7.06 -17.20 -5.10
N GLY A 244 -7.42 -17.28 -6.39
CA GLY A 244 -7.03 -16.31 -7.41
C GLY A 244 -7.69 -14.94 -7.25
N ALA A 245 -8.96 -14.94 -6.82
CA ALA A 245 -9.69 -13.73 -6.52
C ALA A 245 -9.14 -13.08 -5.24
N THR A 246 -8.94 -13.87 -4.18
CA THR A 246 -8.44 -13.35 -2.89
C THR A 246 -7.01 -12.82 -3.01
N VAL A 247 -6.06 -13.59 -3.53
CA VAL A 247 -4.66 -13.17 -3.55
C VAL A 247 -4.34 -12.47 -4.86
N MET A 248 -4.36 -11.14 -4.86
CA MET A 248 -4.16 -10.39 -6.10
C MET A 248 -2.69 -10.00 -6.36
N PRO A 249 -2.14 -10.29 -7.56
CA PRO A 249 -0.74 -9.95 -7.88
C PRO A 249 -0.47 -8.44 -7.85
N HIS A 250 -1.38 -7.63 -8.39
CA HIS A 250 -1.22 -6.17 -8.45
C HIS A 250 -1.25 -5.52 -7.05
N ALA A 251 -1.99 -6.12 -6.11
CA ALA A 251 -2.07 -5.66 -4.72
C ALA A 251 -0.73 -5.81 -3.99
N LEU A 252 0.05 -6.85 -4.32
CA LEU A 252 1.40 -7.06 -3.79
C LEU A 252 2.33 -5.95 -4.29
N TYR A 253 2.31 -5.59 -5.57
CA TYR A 253 3.11 -4.47 -6.07
C TYR A 253 2.75 -3.16 -5.39
N LEU A 254 1.45 -2.85 -5.29
CA LEU A 254 0.98 -1.65 -4.64
C LEU A 254 1.39 -1.60 -3.16
N GLY A 255 1.24 -2.71 -2.42
CA GLY A 255 1.63 -2.83 -1.01
C GLY A 255 3.08 -2.43 -0.76
N SER A 256 3.99 -2.93 -1.60
CA SER A 256 5.41 -2.55 -1.52
C SER A 256 5.65 -1.07 -1.80
N ARG A 257 4.92 -0.45 -2.74
CA ARG A 257 5.07 0.98 -3.03
C ARG A 257 4.54 1.85 -1.90
N LEU A 258 3.34 1.54 -1.38
CA LEU A 258 2.70 2.32 -0.32
C LEU A 258 3.54 2.34 0.97
N SER A 259 4.38 1.34 1.17
CA SER A 259 5.28 1.28 2.32
C SER A 259 6.59 2.06 2.12
N THR A 260 6.93 2.46 0.88
CA THR A 260 8.09 3.35 0.59
C THR A 260 7.81 4.83 0.82
N LEU A 261 6.54 5.25 0.91
CA LEU A 261 6.18 6.67 1.01
C LEU A 261 6.49 7.24 2.41
N PRO A 262 7.12 8.43 2.51
CA PRO A 262 7.39 9.06 3.80
C PRO A 262 6.09 9.57 4.44
N ARG A 263 5.65 8.92 5.53
CA ARG A 263 4.35 9.19 6.19
C ARG A 263 4.39 10.25 7.27
N LEU A 264 5.58 10.61 7.75
CA LEU A 264 5.78 11.67 8.73
C LEU A 264 6.48 12.83 8.04
N LEU A 265 5.74 13.92 7.83
CA LEU A 265 6.35 15.23 7.71
C LEU A 265 7.01 15.51 9.06
N VAL A 266 8.33 15.35 9.15
CA VAL A 266 9.08 16.16 10.09
C VAL A 266 8.97 17.56 9.52
N GLU A 267 8.08 18.40 10.09
CA GLU A 267 8.16 19.83 9.81
C GLU A 267 9.58 20.27 10.18
N PRO A 268 10.27 21.05 9.30
CA PRO A 268 11.56 21.61 9.67
C PRO A 268 11.39 22.38 10.99
N PRO A 269 12.40 22.37 11.88
CA PRO A 269 12.30 23.01 13.18
C PRO A 269 11.77 24.43 13.00
N ALA A 270 10.75 24.78 13.80
CA ALA A 270 10.06 26.06 13.69
C ALA A 270 11.09 27.19 13.51
N PRO A 271 10.91 28.07 12.51
CA PRO A 271 11.81 29.20 12.33
C PRO A 271 11.88 29.97 13.65
N SER A 272 13.08 30.42 14.02
CA SER A 272 13.26 31.23 15.23
C SER A 272 12.24 32.38 15.26
N PRO A 273 11.81 32.84 16.45
CA PRO A 273 10.74 33.84 16.57
C PRO A 273 10.94 35.10 15.69
N SER A 274 12.21 35.45 15.42
CA SER A 274 12.59 36.54 14.51
C SER A 274 12.30 36.26 13.03
N ALA A 275 12.52 35.03 12.56
CA ALA A 275 12.23 34.62 11.20
C ALA A 275 10.72 34.51 10.94
N ALA A 276 9.94 34.02 11.91
CA ALA A 276 8.47 33.97 11.81
C ALA A 276 7.83 35.37 11.72
N LEU A 277 8.35 36.35 12.47
CA LEU A 277 7.88 37.73 12.44
C LEU A 277 8.14 38.40 11.07
N SER A 278 9.29 38.10 10.45
CA SER A 278 9.66 38.62 9.13
C SER A 278 8.77 38.04 8.00
N MET A 279 8.39 36.77 8.10
CA MET A 279 7.47 36.12 7.15
C MET A 279 6.04 36.63 7.31
N MET A 280 5.57 36.86 8.54
CA MET A 280 4.27 37.48 8.80
C MET A 280 4.18 38.91 8.27
N ALA A 281 5.25 39.70 8.38
CA ALA A 281 5.32 41.05 7.83
C ALA A 281 5.27 41.05 6.29
N SER A 282 5.94 40.10 5.65
CA SER A 282 5.91 39.94 4.19
C SER A 282 4.54 39.47 3.67
N ALA A 283 3.88 38.54 4.39
CA ALA A 283 2.55 38.03 4.03
C ALA A 283 1.43 39.07 4.21
N ARG A 284 1.56 40.00 5.16
CA ARG A 284 0.55 41.05 5.40
C ARG A 284 0.50 42.10 4.26
N THR A 285 1.51 42.14 3.39
CA THR A 285 1.60 43.09 2.27
C THR A 285 0.92 42.58 1.00
N SER A 286 0.65 41.26 0.88
CA SER A 286 0.04 40.67 -0.33
C SER A 286 -1.49 40.46 -0.26
N MET A 287 -2.12 40.76 0.89
CA MET A 287 -3.54 40.44 1.13
C MET A 287 -4.53 41.61 0.99
N THR A 288 -4.18 42.72 0.33
CA THR A 288 -5.11 43.86 0.13
C THR A 288 -5.72 43.98 -1.26
N ALA A 289 -5.55 42.98 -2.14
CA ALA A 289 -6.21 42.98 -3.44
C ALA A 289 -7.15 41.78 -3.61
N VAL A 290 -8.38 42.09 -4.04
CA VAL A 290 -9.48 41.22 -4.46
C VAL A 290 -10.56 40.96 -3.41
N ASP A 291 -11.62 41.75 -3.57
CA ASP A 291 -12.90 41.73 -2.86
C ASP A 291 -14.01 41.13 -3.78
N ARG A 292 -15.04 40.59 -3.11
CA ARG A 292 -16.46 40.41 -3.50
C ARG A 292 -17.03 39.06 -3.98
N ASN A 293 -17.89 38.59 -3.06
CA ASN A 293 -19.28 38.13 -3.23
C ASN A 293 -19.54 36.69 -3.69
N PHE A 294 -19.68 35.79 -2.71
CA PHE A 294 -20.63 34.67 -2.80
C PHE A 294 -21.20 34.39 -1.40
N ASP A 295 -22.52 34.38 -1.29
CA ASP A 295 -23.27 34.21 -0.04
C ASP A 295 -23.09 32.78 0.51
N LYS A 296 -22.61 32.69 1.76
CA LYS A 296 -22.00 31.48 2.34
C LYS A 296 -22.44 31.18 3.78
N SER A 297 -23.55 31.76 4.20
CA SER A 297 -24.00 31.76 5.59
C SER A 297 -24.47 30.40 6.14
N ALA A 298 -24.85 29.43 5.28
CA ALA A 298 -25.28 28.09 5.71
C ALA A 298 -24.15 27.03 5.67
N LEU A 299 -23.25 27.11 4.68
CA LEU A 299 -22.11 26.18 4.54
C LEU A 299 -20.97 26.50 5.50
N ASP A 300 -20.79 27.77 5.87
CA ASP A 300 -19.75 28.17 6.80
C ASP A 300 -20.07 27.72 8.23
N ASN A 301 -21.34 27.72 8.66
CA ASN A 301 -21.68 27.27 10.02
C ASN A 301 -21.49 25.76 10.23
N LEU A 302 -21.79 24.93 9.22
CA LEU A 302 -21.51 23.49 9.26
C LEU A 302 -20.01 23.21 9.13
N GLY A 303 -19.32 23.96 8.26
CA GLY A 303 -17.87 23.87 8.07
C GLY A 303 -17.05 24.34 9.27
N ILE A 304 -17.52 25.33 10.03
CA ILE A 304 -16.86 25.87 11.22
C ILE A 304 -16.97 24.89 12.39
N HIS A 305 -18.12 24.22 12.56
CA HIS A 305 -18.25 23.18 13.59
C HIS A 305 -17.41 21.94 13.26
N LEU A 306 -17.36 21.53 11.99
CA LEU A 306 -16.50 20.43 11.55
C LEU A 306 -15.01 20.81 11.65
N LYS A 307 -14.64 22.05 11.31
CA LYS A 307 -13.28 22.57 11.51
C LYS A 307 -12.90 22.64 12.98
N ARG A 308 -13.80 23.06 13.88
CA ARG A 308 -13.51 23.11 15.33
C ARG A 308 -13.25 21.73 15.91
N LEU A 309 -14.07 20.74 15.53
CA LEU A 309 -13.88 19.36 15.96
C LEU A 309 -12.57 18.73 15.43
N ILE A 310 -12.09 19.18 14.26
CA ILE A 310 -10.82 18.73 13.67
C ILE A 310 -9.63 19.50 14.27
N PHE A 311 -9.75 20.81 14.52
CA PHE A 311 -8.64 21.67 14.97
C PHE A 311 -8.42 21.68 16.48
N GLU A 312 -9.46 21.58 17.31
CA GLU A 312 -9.27 21.46 18.77
C GLU A 312 -8.69 20.09 19.16
N ALA A 313 -8.72 19.11 18.26
CA ALA A 313 -7.99 17.85 18.42
C ALA A 313 -6.50 17.95 18.07
N GLU A 314 -6.08 19.00 17.34
CA GLU A 314 -4.72 19.19 16.80
C GLU A 314 -3.88 20.19 17.63
N ASP A 315 -4.49 21.09 18.41
CA ASP A 315 -3.76 22.05 19.27
C ASP A 315 -3.29 21.45 20.62
N ASP A 316 -3.99 20.44 21.16
CA ASP A 316 -3.50 19.68 22.32
C ASP A 316 -2.41 18.65 21.94
N GLU A 317 -2.19 18.44 20.63
CA GLU A 317 -1.27 17.46 20.05
C GLU A 317 0.21 17.85 20.09
N ILE A 318 0.55 19.11 20.33
CA ILE A 318 1.94 19.60 20.22
C ILE A 318 2.75 19.46 21.53
N LYS A 319 2.11 19.28 22.69
CA LYS A 319 2.83 19.35 23.99
C LYS A 319 3.28 18.03 24.61
N SER A 320 2.95 16.86 24.07
CA SER A 320 3.18 15.60 24.82
C SER A 320 3.76 14.41 24.03
N GLY A 321 4.12 14.58 22.75
CA GLY A 321 4.49 13.45 21.88
C GLY A 321 5.96 13.34 21.45
N GLY A 322 6.83 14.27 21.86
CA GLY A 322 8.25 14.17 21.57
C GLY A 322 8.86 13.04 22.38
N ILE A 323 9.20 11.91 21.74
CA ILE A 323 10.17 10.98 22.30
C ILE A 323 11.44 11.81 22.51
N GLU A 324 11.73 12.19 23.75
CA GLU A 324 13.03 12.72 24.14
C GLU A 324 14.06 11.67 23.71
N GLY A 325 14.65 11.91 22.54
CA GLY A 325 15.70 11.09 22.00
C GLY A 325 16.83 11.05 23.02
N ASN A 326 17.09 9.85 23.53
CA ASN A 326 18.28 9.57 24.32
C ASN A 326 19.49 10.02 23.48
N LYS A 327 20.14 11.11 23.88
CA LYS A 327 21.19 11.84 23.11
C LYS A 327 22.46 11.01 22.85
N ASN A 328 22.45 9.73 23.19
CA ASN A 328 23.56 8.81 23.12
C ASN A 328 23.42 7.75 22.01
N LEU A 329 22.39 7.78 21.17
CA LEU A 329 22.28 6.85 20.03
C LEU A 329 23.09 7.36 18.83
N THR A 330 23.88 6.47 18.23
CA THR A 330 24.56 6.76 16.96
C THR A 330 23.54 6.95 15.83
N ASP A 331 23.91 7.67 14.77
CA ASP A 331 23.07 7.92 13.60
C ASP A 331 22.57 6.59 12.95
N GLY A 332 23.45 5.58 12.91
CA GLY A 332 23.12 4.25 12.41
C GLY A 332 22.11 3.49 13.28
N ASP A 333 22.26 3.54 14.61
CA ASP A 333 21.34 2.86 15.53
C ASP A 333 19.94 3.52 15.53
N SER A 334 19.89 4.84 15.33
CA SER A 334 18.63 5.58 15.17
C SER A 334 17.88 5.15 13.90
N LYS A 335 18.61 4.91 12.79
CA LYS A 335 18.05 4.45 11.52
C LYS A 335 17.48 3.03 11.61
N ILE A 336 18.16 2.10 12.29
CA ILE A 336 17.65 0.74 12.54
C ILE A 336 16.40 0.77 13.43
N ALA A 337 16.44 1.55 14.51
CA ALA A 337 15.32 1.69 15.43
C ALA A 337 14.08 2.21 14.69
N PHE A 338 14.27 3.16 13.78
CA PHE A 338 13.23 3.64 12.88
C PHE A 338 12.67 2.53 11.98
N ILE A 339 13.52 1.80 11.25
CA ILE A 339 13.10 0.72 10.34
C ILE A 339 12.33 -0.37 11.10
N ARG A 340 12.87 -0.83 12.24
CA ARG A 340 12.25 -1.89 13.05
C ARG A 340 10.86 -1.48 13.56
N THR A 341 10.73 -0.22 13.98
CA THR A 341 9.46 0.35 14.45
C THR A 341 8.46 0.42 13.30
N HIS A 342 8.86 0.95 12.14
CA HIS A 342 7.99 1.08 10.96
C HIS A 342 7.55 -0.28 10.41
N VAL A 343 8.47 -1.24 10.30
CA VAL A 343 8.15 -2.61 9.88
C VAL A 343 7.11 -3.23 10.82
N ARG A 344 7.28 -3.10 12.14
CA ARG A 344 6.34 -3.66 13.11
C ARG A 344 4.97 -3.00 13.03
N HIS A 345 4.89 -1.68 12.99
CA HIS A 345 3.61 -0.97 12.90
C HIS A 345 2.90 -1.24 11.57
N ALA A 346 3.62 -1.21 10.45
CA ALA A 346 3.05 -1.52 9.13
C ALA A 346 2.57 -2.97 9.03
N SER A 347 3.31 -3.92 9.63
CA SER A 347 2.89 -5.32 9.65
C SER A 347 1.58 -5.49 10.42
N TRP A 348 1.44 -4.86 11.60
CA TRP A 348 0.20 -4.92 12.38
C TRP A 348 -0.98 -4.21 11.69
N ASP A 349 -0.74 -3.06 11.06
CA ASP A 349 -1.74 -2.34 10.28
C ASP A 349 -2.31 -3.21 9.14
N ILE A 350 -1.43 -3.87 8.37
CA ILE A 350 -1.82 -4.78 7.29
C ILE A 350 -2.55 -6.00 7.83
N ILE A 351 -2.02 -6.66 8.87
CA ILE A 351 -2.64 -7.86 9.46
C ILE A 351 -4.05 -7.53 9.95
N LEU A 352 -4.20 -6.46 10.72
CA LEU A 352 -5.50 -6.08 11.28
C LEU A 352 -6.47 -5.65 10.18
N SER A 353 -6.02 -4.85 9.21
CA SER A 353 -6.89 -4.35 8.14
C SER A 353 -7.37 -5.47 7.21
N LEU A 354 -6.50 -6.37 6.77
CA LEU A 354 -6.90 -7.48 5.90
C LEU A 354 -7.76 -8.50 6.65
N PHE A 355 -7.47 -8.78 7.92
CA PHE A 355 -8.28 -9.70 8.71
C PHE A 355 -9.68 -9.12 9.00
N CYS A 356 -9.76 -7.87 9.47
CA CYS A 356 -11.01 -7.22 9.83
C CYS A 356 -11.90 -6.89 8.63
N PHE A 357 -11.31 -6.50 7.49
CA PHE A 357 -12.09 -6.14 6.31
C PHE A 357 -12.13 -7.29 5.30
N ALA A 358 -11.00 -7.65 4.68
CA ALA A 358 -11.01 -8.59 3.57
C ALA A 358 -11.50 -10.00 3.94
N VAL A 359 -10.88 -10.64 4.94
CA VAL A 359 -11.27 -11.99 5.36
C VAL A 359 -12.72 -11.99 5.86
N THR A 360 -13.09 -10.99 6.65
CA THR A 360 -14.44 -10.92 7.23
C THR A 360 -15.51 -10.65 6.16
N ILE A 361 -15.25 -9.78 5.17
CA ILE A 361 -16.18 -9.51 4.07
C ILE A 361 -16.34 -10.74 3.19
N ASN A 362 -15.25 -11.37 2.75
CA ASN A 362 -15.29 -12.58 1.91
C ASN A 362 -16.03 -13.72 2.63
N SER A 363 -15.75 -13.94 3.91
CA SER A 363 -16.50 -14.88 4.73
C SER A 363 -17.97 -14.51 4.86
N ALA A 364 -18.31 -13.23 5.05
CA ALA A 364 -19.69 -12.79 5.15
C ALA A 364 -20.46 -13.01 3.84
N ILE A 365 -19.85 -12.77 2.68
CA ILE A 365 -20.43 -13.05 1.36
C ILE A 365 -20.79 -14.53 1.25
N LEU A 366 -19.83 -15.41 1.53
CA LEU A 366 -20.03 -16.85 1.44
C LEU A 366 -21.06 -17.36 2.47
N ILE A 367 -21.05 -16.82 3.70
CA ILE A 367 -22.05 -17.14 4.73
C ILE A 367 -23.45 -16.70 4.29
N VAL A 368 -23.61 -15.48 3.80
CA VAL A 368 -24.90 -14.95 3.31
C VAL A 368 -25.39 -15.80 2.14
N ALA A 369 -24.52 -16.12 1.18
CA ALA A 369 -24.84 -16.97 0.03
C ALA A 369 -25.26 -18.39 0.47
N SER A 370 -24.52 -19.00 1.38
CA SER A 370 -24.84 -20.33 1.90
C SER A 370 -26.15 -20.36 2.69
N ALA A 371 -26.37 -19.37 3.55
CA ALA A 371 -27.57 -19.28 4.37
C ALA A 371 -28.81 -18.98 3.53
N ALA A 372 -28.68 -18.14 2.51
CA ALA A 372 -29.79 -17.78 1.63
C ALA A 372 -30.11 -18.85 0.59
N PHE A 373 -29.10 -19.46 -0.04
CA PHE A 373 -29.27 -20.29 -1.25
C PHE A 373 -29.12 -21.80 -0.99
N TYR A 374 -28.12 -22.20 -0.20
CA TYR A 374 -27.83 -23.61 0.03
C TYR A 374 -28.70 -24.21 1.16
N TYR A 375 -28.72 -23.56 2.32
CA TYR A 375 -29.51 -23.99 3.48
C TYR A 375 -30.87 -23.29 3.61
N GLY A 376 -31.08 -22.24 2.82
CA GLY A 376 -32.28 -21.42 2.84
C GLY A 376 -33.47 -22.05 2.11
N ILE A 377 -34.58 -21.32 2.11
CA ILE A 377 -35.89 -21.77 1.59
C ILE A 377 -35.88 -21.92 0.04
N ALA A 378 -34.84 -21.41 -0.63
CA ALA A 378 -34.65 -21.52 -2.08
C ALA A 378 -34.37 -22.95 -2.58
N GLY A 379 -34.30 -23.96 -1.70
CA GLY A 379 -34.38 -25.37 -2.08
C GLY A 379 -33.25 -25.85 -3.00
N GLY A 380 -32.01 -25.40 -2.76
CA GLY A 380 -30.85 -25.85 -3.54
C GLY A 380 -30.81 -25.31 -4.98
N MET A 381 -31.51 -24.22 -5.28
CA MET A 381 -31.27 -23.49 -6.53
C MET A 381 -29.82 -23.01 -6.57
N THR A 382 -29.06 -23.52 -7.53
CA THR A 382 -27.69 -23.09 -7.81
C THR A 382 -27.74 -21.68 -8.37
N VAL A 383 -27.43 -20.70 -7.53
CA VAL A 383 -27.23 -19.32 -7.95
C VAL A 383 -25.89 -19.23 -8.65
N GLY A 384 -25.95 -18.93 -9.96
CA GLY A 384 -24.78 -18.81 -10.81
C GLY A 384 -24.12 -17.44 -10.76
N ASP A 385 -24.87 -16.36 -10.47
CA ASP A 385 -24.37 -15.00 -10.67
C ASP A 385 -24.89 -13.96 -9.65
N LEU A 386 -24.33 -12.74 -9.72
CA LEU A 386 -24.65 -11.62 -8.81
C LEU A 386 -26.09 -11.10 -8.92
N PHE A 387 -26.77 -11.32 -10.06
CA PHE A 387 -28.12 -10.83 -10.26
C PHE A 387 -29.14 -11.73 -9.55
N ASP A 388 -28.94 -13.04 -9.61
CA ASP A 388 -29.76 -14.01 -8.88
C ASP A 388 -29.62 -13.77 -7.38
N ALA A 389 -28.38 -13.52 -6.93
CA ALA A 389 -28.12 -13.12 -5.55
C ALA A 389 -28.97 -11.91 -5.11
N TYR A 390 -28.99 -10.85 -5.93
CA TYR A 390 -29.77 -9.65 -5.63
C TYR A 390 -31.28 -9.94 -5.59
N GLN A 391 -31.82 -10.66 -6.58
CA GLN A 391 -33.26 -10.93 -6.63
C GLN A 391 -33.71 -11.77 -5.44
N LEU A 392 -32.92 -12.79 -5.07
CA LEU A 392 -33.25 -13.61 -3.93
C LEU A 392 -33.13 -12.82 -2.62
N ILE A 393 -32.09 -11.98 -2.45
CA ILE A 393 -32.02 -11.07 -1.29
C ILE A 393 -33.25 -10.14 -1.25
N LYS A 394 -33.71 -9.65 -2.41
CA LYS A 394 -34.89 -8.79 -2.52
C LYS A 394 -36.17 -9.51 -2.10
N ASP A 395 -36.36 -10.74 -2.58
CA ASP A 395 -37.57 -11.52 -2.34
C ASP A 395 -37.66 -12.00 -0.89
N TYR A 396 -36.53 -12.40 -0.29
CA TYR A 396 -36.51 -12.97 1.07
C TYR A 396 -36.23 -11.95 2.18
N MET A 397 -35.35 -10.98 1.93
CA MET A 397 -34.88 -10.01 2.94
C MET A 397 -35.44 -8.59 2.71
N GLY A 398 -36.23 -8.40 1.65
CA GLY A 398 -36.86 -7.15 1.28
C GLY A 398 -35.96 -6.20 0.48
N GLY A 399 -36.60 -5.20 -0.15
CA GLY A 399 -35.93 -4.27 -1.06
C GLY A 399 -34.79 -3.46 -0.44
N VAL A 400 -34.82 -3.20 0.87
CA VAL A 400 -33.74 -2.48 1.57
C VAL A 400 -32.45 -3.29 1.57
N SER A 401 -32.54 -4.60 1.81
CA SER A 401 -31.39 -5.50 1.83
C SER A 401 -30.78 -5.63 0.44
N ALA A 402 -31.62 -5.73 -0.60
CA ALA A 402 -31.18 -5.77 -1.98
C ALA A 402 -30.51 -4.46 -2.40
N PHE A 403 -31.08 -3.32 -2.00
CA PHE A 403 -30.45 -2.01 -2.21
C PHE A 403 -29.07 -1.93 -1.54
N LEU A 404 -28.93 -2.36 -0.28
CA LEU A 404 -27.64 -2.39 0.42
C LEU A 404 -26.62 -3.27 -0.30
N PHE A 405 -27.04 -4.44 -0.81
CA PHE A 405 -26.18 -5.31 -1.61
C PHE A 405 -25.67 -4.62 -2.88
N ALA A 406 -26.57 -4.03 -3.67
CA ALA A 406 -26.19 -3.34 -4.91
C ALA A 406 -25.37 -2.06 -4.65
N PHE A 407 -25.68 -1.31 -3.58
CA PHE A 407 -24.92 -0.15 -3.16
C PHE A 407 -23.50 -0.53 -2.72
N ALA A 408 -23.37 -1.58 -1.90
CA ALA A 408 -22.07 -2.09 -1.49
C ALA A 408 -21.26 -2.59 -2.68
N LEU A 409 -21.89 -3.28 -3.64
CA LEU A 409 -21.23 -3.76 -4.85
C LEU A 409 -20.67 -2.59 -5.68
N LEU A 410 -21.42 -1.49 -5.78
CA LEU A 410 -20.95 -0.27 -6.42
C LEU A 410 -19.76 0.31 -5.65
N CYS A 411 -19.85 0.48 -4.32
CA CYS A 411 -18.75 0.99 -3.50
C CYS A 411 -17.47 0.16 -3.61
N ALA A 412 -17.59 -1.18 -3.66
CA ALA A 412 -16.45 -2.09 -3.85
C ALA A 412 -15.81 -1.93 -5.23
N GLY A 413 -16.61 -1.78 -6.29
CA GLY A 413 -16.10 -1.52 -7.63
C GLY A 413 -15.36 -0.17 -7.73
N GLN A 414 -15.88 0.86 -7.09
CA GLN A 414 -15.25 2.19 -7.06
C GLN A 414 -13.92 2.20 -6.29
N SER A 415 -13.84 1.52 -5.15
CA SER A 415 -12.60 1.44 -4.38
C SER A 415 -11.53 0.60 -5.07
N ALA A 416 -11.92 -0.49 -5.77
CA ALA A 416 -11.00 -1.30 -6.58
C ALA A 416 -10.42 -0.52 -7.76
N SER A 417 -11.25 0.25 -8.48
CA SER A 417 -10.87 1.16 -9.59
C SER A 417 -9.68 2.05 -9.30
N ILE A 418 -9.73 2.62 -8.11
CA ILE A 418 -8.69 3.51 -7.61
C ILE A 418 -7.38 2.73 -7.37
N THR A 419 -7.47 1.57 -6.74
CA THR A 419 -6.34 0.71 -6.37
C THR A 419 -5.63 0.14 -7.60
N VAL A 420 -6.39 -0.30 -8.60
CA VAL A 420 -5.88 -0.82 -9.89
C VAL A 420 -5.08 0.25 -10.64
N THR A 421 -5.58 1.49 -10.65
CA THR A 421 -4.90 2.63 -11.29
C THR A 421 -3.53 2.88 -10.68
N LEU A 422 -3.44 2.88 -9.35
CA LEU A 422 -2.17 3.04 -8.63
C LEU A 422 -1.23 1.87 -8.84
N ALA A 423 -1.72 0.63 -8.66
CA ALA A 423 -0.92 -0.58 -8.80
C ALA A 423 -0.26 -0.66 -10.17
N GLY A 424 -0.98 -0.24 -11.20
CA GLY A 424 -0.43 -0.27 -12.52
C GLY A 424 0.59 0.82 -12.82
N GLN A 425 0.49 2.01 -12.21
CA GLN A 425 1.57 2.99 -12.28
C GLN A 425 2.86 2.42 -11.68
N VAL A 426 2.74 1.75 -10.52
CA VAL A 426 3.87 1.05 -9.88
C VAL A 426 4.47 -0.01 -10.79
N ILE A 427 3.64 -0.82 -11.46
CA ILE A 427 4.11 -1.87 -12.37
C ILE A 427 4.82 -1.26 -13.59
N SER A 428 4.24 -0.26 -14.26
CA SER A 428 4.83 0.37 -15.45
C SER A 428 6.13 1.13 -15.14
N GLU A 429 6.16 1.93 -14.07
CA GLU A 429 7.36 2.65 -13.64
C GLU A 429 8.43 1.69 -13.10
N GLY A 430 8.04 0.65 -12.35
CA GLY A 430 8.97 -0.29 -11.76
C GLY A 430 9.63 -1.22 -12.79
N PHE A 431 8.84 -1.80 -13.71
CA PHE A 431 9.36 -2.73 -14.71
C PHE A 431 10.04 -2.04 -15.89
N LEU A 432 9.43 -0.98 -16.44
CA LEU A 432 9.86 -0.35 -17.68
C LEU A 432 10.48 1.04 -17.49
N GLN A 433 10.35 1.65 -16.31
CA GLN A 433 10.70 3.07 -16.07
C GLN A 433 9.95 4.02 -17.01
N TRP A 434 8.74 3.63 -17.42
CA TRP A 434 7.91 4.44 -18.29
C TRP A 434 6.96 5.31 -17.47
N SER A 435 7.18 6.62 -17.51
CA SER A 435 6.31 7.61 -16.88
C SER A 435 5.19 8.02 -17.84
N ILE A 436 4.13 7.21 -17.91
CA ILE A 436 2.88 7.60 -18.60
C ILE A 436 1.98 8.27 -17.56
N SER A 437 1.32 9.36 -17.93
CA SER A 437 0.27 9.95 -17.09
C SER A 437 -0.73 8.88 -16.62
N PRO A 438 -1.08 8.82 -15.32
CA PRO A 438 -2.14 7.96 -14.79
C PRO A 438 -3.43 8.02 -15.62
N PHE A 439 -3.73 9.20 -16.17
CA PHE A 439 -4.88 9.43 -17.03
C PHE A 439 -4.87 8.57 -18.30
N VAL A 440 -3.80 8.69 -19.09
CA VAL A 440 -3.69 8.02 -20.39
C VAL A 440 -3.65 6.51 -20.22
N ARG A 441 -2.89 6.05 -19.21
CA ARG A 441 -2.75 4.64 -18.90
C ARG A 441 -4.09 4.03 -18.50
N ARG A 442 -4.85 4.72 -17.65
CA ARG A 442 -6.17 4.25 -17.21
C ARG A 442 -7.17 4.17 -18.37
N ILE A 443 -7.18 5.15 -19.27
CA ILE A 443 -8.01 5.08 -20.48
C ILE A 443 -7.65 3.85 -21.31
N PHE A 444 -6.35 3.59 -21.51
CA PHE A 444 -5.90 2.46 -22.30
C PHE A 444 -6.29 1.11 -21.68
N THR A 445 -6.00 0.91 -20.38
CA THR A 445 -6.38 -0.34 -19.68
C THR A 445 -7.90 -0.51 -19.64
N ARG A 446 -8.65 0.59 -19.46
CA ARG A 446 -10.11 0.55 -19.42
C ARG A 446 -10.71 0.22 -20.77
N LEU A 447 -10.17 0.75 -21.87
CA LEU A 447 -10.65 0.41 -23.22
C LEU A 447 -10.45 -1.08 -23.54
N ILE A 448 -9.34 -1.66 -23.09
CA ILE A 448 -9.08 -3.10 -23.24
C ILE A 448 -10.15 -3.93 -22.50
N GLY A 449 -10.64 -3.47 -21.34
CA GLY A 449 -11.74 -4.12 -20.61
C GLY A 449 -13.12 -3.86 -21.23
N ILE A 450 -13.43 -2.60 -21.56
CA ILE A 450 -14.76 -2.19 -22.04
C ILE A 450 -15.13 -2.89 -23.35
N VAL A 451 -14.22 -2.94 -24.33
CA VAL A 451 -14.52 -3.46 -25.66
C VAL A 451 -15.05 -4.90 -25.60
N PRO A 452 -14.35 -5.88 -24.99
CA PRO A 452 -14.87 -7.24 -24.86
C PRO A 452 -16.12 -7.29 -23.98
N SER A 453 -16.20 -6.49 -22.91
CA SER A 453 -17.39 -6.46 -22.05
C SER A 453 -18.66 -5.99 -22.77
N VAL A 454 -18.57 -4.96 -23.62
CA VAL A 454 -19.72 -4.49 -24.42
C VAL A 454 -20.12 -5.53 -25.45
N ILE A 455 -19.15 -6.11 -26.16
CA ILE A 455 -19.43 -7.15 -27.17
C ILE A 455 -20.14 -8.34 -26.52
N ILE A 456 -19.62 -8.84 -25.41
CA ILE A 456 -20.19 -9.98 -24.67
C ILE A 456 -21.55 -9.61 -24.08
N SER A 457 -21.71 -8.38 -23.55
CA SER A 457 -22.98 -7.90 -23.01
C SER A 457 -24.08 -7.86 -24.08
N VAL A 458 -23.75 -7.47 -25.31
CA VAL A 458 -24.72 -7.42 -26.42
C VAL A 458 -24.99 -8.81 -27.01
N ALA A 459 -23.96 -9.66 -27.13
CA ALA A 459 -24.08 -10.96 -27.79
C ALA A 459 -24.62 -12.07 -26.87
N LEU A 460 -24.16 -12.11 -25.62
CA LEU A 460 -24.43 -13.20 -24.66
C LEU A 460 -25.23 -12.73 -23.43
N GLY A 461 -25.37 -11.41 -23.23
CA GLY A 461 -26.14 -10.86 -22.11
C GLY A 461 -25.53 -11.18 -20.75
N ARG A 462 -26.42 -11.56 -19.81
CA ARG A 462 -26.09 -11.77 -18.40
C ARG A 462 -25.14 -12.94 -18.15
N SER A 463 -25.38 -14.09 -18.77
CA SER A 463 -24.55 -15.29 -18.60
C SER A 463 -23.12 -15.10 -19.14
N GLY A 464 -22.98 -14.35 -20.24
CA GLY A 464 -21.67 -14.01 -20.80
C GLY A 464 -20.85 -13.13 -19.87
N ILE A 465 -21.47 -12.13 -19.22
CA ILE A 465 -20.80 -11.24 -18.26
C ILE A 465 -20.33 -12.00 -17.03
N ASP A 466 -21.17 -12.88 -16.48
CA ASP A 466 -20.81 -13.69 -15.31
C ASP A 466 -19.63 -14.63 -15.61
N THR A 467 -19.70 -15.34 -16.74
CA THR A 467 -18.61 -16.21 -17.22
C THR A 467 -17.30 -15.41 -17.39
N LEU A 468 -17.40 -14.21 -17.96
CA LEU A 468 -16.25 -13.32 -18.17
C LEU A 468 -15.64 -12.85 -16.83
N LEU A 469 -16.47 -12.58 -15.82
CA LEU A 469 -16.04 -12.17 -14.48
C LEU A 469 -15.35 -13.33 -13.73
N ILE A 470 -15.88 -14.54 -13.79
CA ILE A 470 -15.23 -15.72 -13.17
C ILE A 470 -13.93 -16.05 -13.90
N ALA A 471 -13.92 -16.00 -15.23
CA ALA A 471 -12.74 -16.27 -16.05
C ALA A 471 -11.57 -15.32 -15.73
N SER A 472 -11.85 -14.04 -15.43
CA SER A 472 -10.79 -13.11 -15.01
C SER A 472 -10.14 -13.50 -13.68
N GLN A 473 -10.87 -14.11 -12.75
CA GLN A 473 -10.31 -14.58 -11.47
C GLN A 473 -9.40 -15.78 -11.65
N VAL A 474 -9.78 -16.71 -12.53
CA VAL A 474 -8.94 -17.86 -12.87
C VAL A 474 -7.64 -17.39 -13.54
N ALA A 475 -7.72 -16.40 -14.45
CA ALA A 475 -6.53 -15.80 -15.05
C ALA A 475 -5.61 -15.14 -14.01
N LEU A 476 -6.17 -14.44 -13.02
CA LEU A 476 -5.40 -13.88 -11.89
C LEU A 476 -4.69 -14.97 -11.09
N SER A 477 -5.39 -16.07 -10.79
CA SER A 477 -4.81 -17.23 -10.11
C SER A 477 -3.60 -17.79 -10.86
N MET A 478 -3.68 -17.90 -12.19
CA MET A 478 -2.60 -18.39 -13.04
C MET A 478 -1.37 -17.47 -13.06
N ILE A 479 -1.57 -16.15 -12.97
CA ILE A 479 -0.48 -15.16 -13.00
C ILE A 479 0.25 -15.09 -11.65
N LEU A 480 -0.47 -15.33 -10.56
CA LEU A 480 0.00 -15.09 -9.20
C LEU A 480 1.30 -15.81 -8.80
N PRO A 481 1.56 -17.09 -9.16
CA PRO A 481 2.82 -17.76 -8.85
C PRO A 481 4.07 -17.00 -9.33
N PHE A 482 3.97 -16.30 -10.46
CA PHE A 482 5.08 -15.55 -11.05
C PHE A 482 5.44 -14.29 -10.24
N VAL A 483 4.53 -13.80 -9.40
CA VAL A 483 4.75 -12.65 -8.51
C VAL A 483 5.10 -13.09 -7.09
N VAL A 484 4.45 -14.14 -6.59
CA VAL A 484 4.66 -14.67 -5.24
C VAL A 484 6.04 -15.31 -5.08
N PHE A 485 6.49 -16.11 -6.05
CA PHE A 485 7.79 -16.76 -5.98
C PHE A 485 8.96 -15.78 -5.76
N PRO A 486 9.14 -14.75 -6.61
CA PRO A 486 10.24 -13.83 -6.40
C PRO A 486 10.06 -12.97 -5.14
N LEU A 487 8.84 -12.64 -4.73
CA LEU A 487 8.59 -11.93 -3.47
C LEU A 487 9.09 -12.75 -2.26
N VAL A 488 8.72 -14.03 -2.17
CA VAL A 488 9.19 -14.91 -1.08
C VAL A 488 10.70 -15.09 -1.15
N TRP A 489 11.27 -15.23 -2.35
CA TRP A 489 12.71 -15.35 -2.51
C TRP A 489 13.47 -14.09 -2.05
N ILE A 490 13.06 -12.90 -2.52
CA ILE A 490 13.69 -11.62 -2.17
C ILE A 490 13.63 -11.37 -0.66
N THR A 491 12.51 -11.71 -0.02
CA THR A 491 12.33 -11.49 1.42
C THR A 491 13.04 -12.54 2.30
N SER A 492 13.56 -13.62 1.71
CA SER A 492 14.23 -14.69 2.45
C SER A 492 15.69 -14.37 2.80
N ALA A 493 16.23 -14.98 3.85
CA ALA A 493 17.62 -14.81 4.27
C ALA A 493 18.65 -15.21 3.19
N ARG A 494 18.25 -16.05 2.22
CA ARG A 494 19.12 -16.51 1.12
C ARG A 494 19.40 -15.45 0.07
N SER A 495 18.53 -14.44 -0.06
CA SER A 495 18.72 -13.40 -1.09
C SER A 495 19.81 -12.41 -0.73
N GLY A 496 20.04 -12.18 0.57
CA GLY A 496 20.90 -11.10 1.08
C GLY A 496 20.34 -9.68 0.88
N ILE A 497 19.18 -9.51 0.24
CA ILE A 497 18.62 -8.20 -0.15
C ILE A 497 18.04 -7.43 1.06
N MET A 498 17.54 -8.16 2.06
CA MET A 498 16.92 -7.58 3.26
C MET A 498 17.94 -7.14 4.33
N ARG A 499 19.20 -6.91 3.96
CA ARG A 499 20.27 -6.50 4.89
C ARG A 499 20.57 -5.02 4.74
N VAL A 500 20.68 -4.32 5.87
CA VAL A 500 21.01 -2.89 5.92
C VAL A 500 22.40 -2.72 6.49
N TRP A 501 23.27 -2.03 5.76
CA TRP A 501 24.64 -1.73 6.20
C TRP A 501 24.65 -0.56 7.20
N ILE A 502 25.43 -0.71 8.26
CA ILE A 502 25.63 0.30 9.31
C ILE A 502 27.10 0.64 9.41
N PRO A 503 27.49 1.90 9.18
CA PRO A 503 28.84 2.35 9.46
C PRO A 503 29.11 2.30 10.98
N SER A 504 30.20 1.65 11.38
CA SER A 504 30.73 1.73 12.74
C SER A 504 31.51 3.04 12.90
N GLN A 505 31.31 3.76 14.00
CA GLN A 505 32.04 5.01 14.29
C GLN A 505 33.40 4.80 14.97
N GLU A 506 33.95 3.59 14.97
CA GLU A 506 35.32 3.33 15.42
C GLU A 506 36.34 3.86 14.39
N GLY A 507 36.52 5.18 14.40
CA GLY A 507 37.46 5.90 13.53
C GLY A 507 37.62 7.39 13.83
N LYS A 508 37.02 7.90 14.92
CA LYS A 508 37.25 9.27 15.44
C LYS A 508 38.08 9.30 16.73
N GLY A 509 38.77 8.20 17.06
CA GLY A 509 39.81 8.17 18.08
C GLY A 509 41.18 8.28 17.42
N SER A 510 42.04 9.14 17.94
CA SER A 510 43.43 9.32 17.53
C SER A 510 44.13 7.99 17.31
N VAL A 511 44.81 7.86 16.15
CA VAL A 511 45.81 6.82 15.91
C VAL A 511 46.97 7.03 16.88
N SER A 512 46.89 6.35 18.02
CA SER A 512 48.01 6.03 18.89
C SER A 512 47.58 4.79 19.66
N ASP A 513 48.38 3.73 19.55
CA ASP A 513 48.20 2.39 20.15
C ASP A 513 47.39 1.38 19.32
N ILE A 514 48.02 0.88 18.26
CA ILE A 514 47.74 -0.48 17.75
C ILE A 514 48.97 -1.35 18.02
N GLY A 515 48.94 -2.05 19.14
CA GLY A 515 49.75 -3.23 19.40
C GLY A 515 48.84 -4.47 19.34
N GLY A 516 48.64 -5.03 18.15
CA GLY A 516 47.87 -6.27 18.00
C GLY A 516 47.70 -6.69 16.55
N LYS A 517 48.34 -7.81 16.17
CA LYS A 517 48.14 -8.49 14.88
C LYS A 517 46.68 -8.94 14.77
N VAL A 518 46.00 -8.53 13.70
CA VAL A 518 44.80 -9.21 13.20
C VAL A 518 45.08 -9.61 11.75
N GLU A 519 44.97 -10.90 11.47
CA GLU A 519 45.19 -11.51 10.16
C GLU A 519 44.19 -10.98 9.13
N ALA A 520 44.71 -10.62 7.97
CA ALA A 520 43.96 -10.08 6.84
C ALA A 520 43.47 -11.22 5.95
N ASP A 521 42.35 -11.86 6.30
CA ASP A 521 41.63 -12.72 5.33
C ASP A 521 40.11 -12.89 5.60
N GLU A 522 39.51 -12.22 6.59
CA GLU A 522 38.06 -12.29 6.88
C GLU A 522 37.42 -10.91 7.16
N LEU A 523 37.49 -9.96 6.22
CA LEU A 523 36.81 -8.66 6.36
C LEU A 523 35.87 -8.37 5.18
N PRO A 524 34.60 -8.00 5.43
CA PRO A 524 33.64 -7.74 4.36
C PRO A 524 34.08 -6.53 3.52
N THR A 525 34.11 -6.71 2.21
CA THR A 525 34.36 -5.67 1.23
C THR A 525 33.32 -4.54 1.34
N CYS A 526 33.77 -3.29 1.25
CA CYS A 526 32.91 -2.11 1.30
C CYS A 526 31.80 -2.19 0.24
N PRO A 527 30.55 -1.81 0.57
CA PRO A 527 29.50 -1.73 -0.43
C PRO A 527 29.85 -0.63 -1.47
N PRO A 528 29.56 -0.83 -2.76
CA PRO A 528 29.82 0.14 -3.83
C PRO A 528 29.05 1.47 -3.69
N GLU A 529 28.20 1.61 -2.67
CA GLU A 529 27.44 2.83 -2.37
C GLU A 529 28.19 3.84 -1.46
N ALA A 530 29.40 3.53 -1.01
CA ALA A 530 30.22 4.43 -0.19
C ALA A 530 30.77 5.66 -0.96
N GLU A 531 30.67 5.70 -2.30
CA GLU A 531 31.11 6.84 -3.12
C GLU A 531 29.98 7.78 -3.60
N GLY A 532 28.73 7.65 -3.13
CA GLY A 532 27.65 8.49 -3.69
C GLY A 532 26.37 8.74 -2.91
N GLN A 533 26.22 8.29 -1.66
CA GLN A 533 24.96 8.44 -0.91
C GLN A 533 25.07 9.18 0.43
N THR A 534 25.88 10.24 0.52
CA THR A 534 25.94 11.09 1.73
C THR A 534 24.97 12.27 1.73
N THR A 535 24.07 12.44 0.74
CA THR A 535 23.22 13.65 0.65
C THR A 535 21.77 13.45 0.20
N ALA A 536 21.19 12.24 0.28
CA ALA A 536 19.80 12.02 -0.18
C ALA A 536 18.71 12.05 0.93
N TYR A 537 19.06 12.29 2.20
CA TYR A 537 18.07 12.33 3.31
C TYR A 537 17.97 13.67 4.04
N LEU A 538 18.48 14.75 3.45
CA LEU A 538 18.22 16.12 3.92
C LEU A 538 17.69 16.95 2.75
N PRO A 539 16.60 17.73 2.91
CA PRO A 539 16.19 18.69 1.89
C PRO A 539 17.25 19.79 1.84
N THR A 540 18.05 19.80 0.78
CA THR A 540 18.81 20.98 0.41
C THR A 540 17.83 22.05 -0.05
N SER A 541 17.91 23.22 0.56
CA SER A 541 17.18 24.42 0.17
C SER A 541 17.45 24.74 -1.31
N PRO A 542 16.46 25.28 -2.05
CA PRO A 542 16.71 25.72 -3.41
C PRO A 542 17.71 26.90 -3.40
N PRO A 543 18.63 26.98 -4.37
CA PRO A 543 19.51 28.12 -4.49
C PRO A 543 18.69 29.37 -4.82
N ILE A 544 18.86 30.41 -4.00
CA ILE A 544 18.37 31.76 -4.24
C ILE A 544 19.14 32.31 -5.45
N THR A 545 18.45 32.53 -6.56
CA THR A 545 18.93 33.41 -7.63
C THR A 545 18.00 34.61 -7.70
N GLY A 546 18.57 35.78 -7.41
CA GLY A 546 17.91 37.07 -7.55
C GLY A 546 17.72 37.43 -9.02
N ARG A 547 16.60 38.10 -9.27
CA ARG A 547 16.22 38.85 -10.48
C ARG A 547 17.38 39.57 -11.15
N ASP A 548 17.35 39.61 -12.48
CA ASP A 548 17.12 40.89 -13.18
C ASP A 548 16.37 40.71 -14.51
N SER A 549 15.62 41.76 -14.80
CA SER A 549 14.59 42.00 -15.82
C SER A 549 15.12 42.28 -17.23
N GLY A 550 14.27 42.10 -18.27
CA GLY A 550 14.42 42.81 -19.54
C GLY A 550 13.76 42.15 -20.75
N GLU A 551 12.83 42.87 -21.36
CA GLU A 551 11.95 42.52 -22.48
C GLU A 551 12.65 42.31 -23.84
N SER A 552 12.02 41.52 -24.73
CA SER A 552 11.59 41.92 -26.09
C SER A 552 11.79 40.86 -27.19
N GLU A 553 10.64 40.48 -27.77
CA GLU A 553 10.30 40.34 -29.20
C GLU A 553 11.22 39.68 -30.27
N ILE A 554 10.56 38.77 -31.01
CA ILE A 554 10.55 38.56 -32.48
C ILE A 554 11.87 38.18 -33.19
N GLY A 555 11.86 37.05 -33.92
CA GLY A 555 12.83 36.86 -35.02
C GLY A 555 13.02 35.44 -35.53
N LEU A 556 12.34 35.11 -36.62
CA LEU A 556 12.58 33.97 -37.51
C LEU A 556 13.91 34.16 -38.27
N ALA A 557 14.88 33.21 -38.20
CA ALA A 557 15.86 32.98 -39.28
C ALA A 557 16.75 31.74 -39.09
N SER A 558 16.96 31.05 -40.21
CA SER A 558 17.88 29.94 -40.46
C SER A 558 19.36 30.37 -40.36
N ALA A 559 20.24 29.51 -39.82
CA ALA A 559 21.63 29.42 -40.27
C ALA A 559 22.30 28.09 -39.83
N ALA A 560 22.95 27.44 -40.78
CA ALA A 560 23.78 26.26 -40.62
C ALA A 560 25.25 26.61 -40.27
N ARG A 561 26.02 25.57 -39.88
CA ARG A 561 27.50 25.51 -39.65
C ARG A 561 27.93 26.01 -38.25
N GLN A 562 28.88 25.42 -37.50
CA GLN A 562 30.07 24.61 -37.79
C GLN A 562 30.57 23.96 -36.47
N MET A 563 31.23 22.79 -36.54
CA MET A 563 31.94 22.17 -35.40
C MET A 563 33.26 22.91 -35.08
N PRO A 564 33.73 22.96 -33.82
CA PRO A 564 35.08 23.40 -33.51
C PRO A 564 36.14 22.26 -33.59
N PRO A 565 37.43 22.59 -33.85
CA PRO A 565 38.53 21.65 -34.10
C PRO A 565 39.19 21.07 -32.82
N PRO A 566 40.05 20.05 -32.92
CA PRO A 566 40.66 19.38 -31.77
C PRO A 566 41.93 20.10 -31.27
N THR A 567 42.08 20.20 -29.95
CA THR A 567 43.24 20.80 -29.26
C THR A 567 44.12 19.70 -28.65
N PRO A 568 45.46 19.87 -28.56
CA PRO A 568 46.42 18.77 -28.66
C PRO A 568 46.77 18.10 -27.32
N SER A 569 47.27 16.89 -27.46
CA SER A 569 47.80 15.99 -26.44
C SER A 569 48.82 16.65 -25.53
N LEU A 570 48.50 16.75 -24.23
CA LEU A 570 49.43 17.18 -23.20
C LEU A 570 49.85 15.94 -22.37
N LEU A 571 51.16 15.68 -22.43
CA LEU A 571 51.90 14.64 -21.70
C LEU A 571 51.41 14.51 -20.24
N MET A 572 50.99 13.31 -19.84
CA MET A 572 50.85 12.99 -18.42
C MET A 572 52.24 12.75 -17.80
N PRO A 573 52.57 13.33 -16.64
CA PRO A 573 53.71 12.87 -15.87
C PRO A 573 53.39 11.50 -15.27
N VAL A 574 54.31 10.55 -15.42
CA VAL A 574 54.32 9.30 -14.67
C VAL A 574 54.39 9.65 -13.16
N PRO A 575 53.43 9.23 -12.31
CA PRO A 575 53.59 9.37 -10.88
C PRO A 575 54.60 8.32 -10.40
N ASN A 576 55.63 8.79 -9.71
CA ASN A 576 56.57 7.97 -8.97
C ASN A 576 55.85 6.96 -8.07
N GLU A 577 56.47 5.79 -7.94
CA GLU A 577 56.21 4.81 -6.90
C GLU A 577 56.14 5.47 -5.50
N GLN A 578 55.29 4.87 -4.66
CA GLN A 578 55.11 5.12 -3.23
C GLN A 578 54.23 6.33 -2.86
N THR A 579 52.93 6.16 -3.06
CA THR A 579 51.95 6.68 -2.09
C THR A 579 50.91 5.59 -1.88
N GLN A 580 51.04 4.82 -0.80
CA GLN A 580 49.98 3.94 -0.32
C GLN A 580 48.78 4.83 0.05
N THR A 581 47.85 5.03 -0.88
CA THR A 581 46.50 5.44 -0.54
C THR A 581 45.84 4.23 0.12
N SER A 582 45.84 4.20 1.45
CA SER A 582 44.97 3.33 2.21
C SER A 582 43.53 3.62 1.77
N SER A 583 42.92 2.67 1.08
CA SER A 583 41.47 2.63 0.90
C SER A 583 40.82 2.77 2.28
N PRO A 584 39.87 3.70 2.50
CA PRO A 584 39.23 3.83 3.81
C PRO A 584 38.59 2.49 4.15
N GLN A 585 39.11 1.82 5.18
CA GLN A 585 38.48 0.63 5.72
C GLN A 585 37.13 1.05 6.31
N CYS A 586 36.03 0.79 5.61
CA CYS A 586 34.71 1.03 6.15
C CYS A 586 34.40 -0.07 7.17
N VAL A 587 34.74 0.16 8.43
CA VAL A 587 34.31 -0.69 9.54
C VAL A 587 32.80 -0.52 9.69
N GLY A 588 32.03 -1.60 9.60
CA GLY A 588 30.58 -1.56 9.69
C GLY A 588 29.97 -2.95 9.86
N ARG A 589 28.71 -3.00 10.30
CA ARG A 589 27.94 -4.25 10.48
C ARG A 589 26.73 -4.27 9.56
N TYR A 590 26.24 -5.46 9.23
CA TYR A 590 24.94 -5.62 8.56
C TYR A 590 23.90 -6.05 9.58
N GLU A 591 22.74 -5.38 9.58
CA GLU A 591 21.55 -5.86 10.29
C GLU A 591 20.60 -6.53 9.28
N ASP A 592 20.13 -7.72 9.64
CA ASP A 592 19.29 -8.55 8.77
C ASP A 592 17.81 -8.42 9.13
N PHE A 593 17.00 -8.00 8.16
CA PHE A 593 15.54 -7.89 8.27
C PHE A 593 14.80 -8.98 7.48
N SER A 594 15.52 -10.01 7.02
CA SER A 594 14.93 -11.12 6.29
C SER A 594 13.87 -11.86 7.09
N SER A 595 12.95 -12.48 6.36
CA SER A 595 11.91 -13.30 6.94
C SER A 595 12.54 -14.53 7.59
N PRO A 596 12.08 -14.91 8.79
CA PRO A 596 12.57 -16.12 9.43
C PRO A 596 12.22 -17.35 8.59
N TRP A 597 12.95 -18.44 8.82
CA TRP A 597 12.86 -19.65 8.00
C TRP A 597 11.43 -20.20 7.91
N TYR A 598 10.66 -20.17 9.00
CA TYR A 598 9.30 -20.70 9.02
C TYR A 598 8.32 -19.90 8.14
N VAL A 599 8.42 -18.57 8.13
CA VAL A 599 7.63 -17.69 7.24
C VAL A 599 7.95 -18.00 5.78
N THR A 600 9.24 -18.17 5.48
CA THR A 600 9.71 -18.51 4.14
C THR A 600 9.20 -19.90 3.70
N THR A 601 9.27 -20.89 4.58
CA THR A 601 8.76 -22.24 4.32
C THR A 601 7.26 -22.23 4.06
N ILE A 602 6.47 -21.53 4.89
CA ILE A 602 5.02 -21.38 4.69
C ILE A 602 4.74 -20.72 3.34
N GLY A 603 5.48 -19.66 2.99
CA GLY A 603 5.35 -18.99 1.69
C GLY A 603 5.59 -19.93 0.51
N TYR A 604 6.64 -20.74 0.56
CA TYR A 604 6.91 -21.74 -0.49
C TYR A 604 5.89 -22.88 -0.52
N THR A 605 5.36 -23.30 0.63
CA THR A 605 4.27 -24.29 0.70
C THR A 605 3.01 -23.77 0.02
N ILE A 606 2.59 -22.54 0.34
CA ILE A 606 1.44 -21.89 -0.29
C ILE A 606 1.65 -21.76 -1.81
N PHE A 607 2.83 -21.28 -2.23
CA PHE A 607 3.21 -21.22 -3.63
C PHE A 607 3.09 -22.58 -4.34
N THR A 608 3.57 -23.66 -3.71
CA THR A 608 3.54 -25.02 -4.30
C THR A 608 2.11 -25.53 -4.44
N ILE A 609 1.27 -25.30 -3.44
CA ILE A 609 -0.16 -25.65 -3.48
C ILE A 609 -0.85 -24.91 -4.63
N MET A 610 -0.62 -23.60 -4.75
CA MET A 610 -1.21 -22.78 -5.80
C MET A 610 -0.73 -23.21 -7.20
N LEU A 611 0.56 -23.52 -7.35
CA LEU A 611 1.09 -24.02 -8.61
C LEU A 611 0.44 -25.35 -9.00
N ALA A 612 0.32 -26.28 -8.06
CA ALA A 612 -0.33 -27.57 -8.29
C ALA A 612 -1.82 -27.40 -8.67
N ALA A 613 -2.52 -26.50 -7.97
CA ALA A 613 -3.92 -26.22 -8.24
C ALA A 613 -4.12 -25.58 -9.62
N ASN A 614 -3.27 -24.62 -10.01
CA ASN A 614 -3.29 -24.03 -11.35
C ASN A 614 -2.99 -25.04 -12.44
N VAL A 615 -2.01 -25.94 -12.24
CA VAL A 615 -1.73 -27.03 -13.19
C VAL A 615 -2.95 -27.92 -13.35
N TYR A 616 -3.63 -28.27 -12.24
CA TYR A 616 -4.87 -29.03 -12.31
C TYR A 616 -5.97 -28.29 -13.09
N ALA A 617 -6.20 -27.00 -12.83
CA ALA A 617 -7.17 -26.22 -13.59
C ALA A 617 -6.86 -26.17 -15.09
N VAL A 618 -5.59 -26.01 -15.48
CA VAL A 618 -5.18 -26.05 -16.89
C VAL A 618 -5.47 -27.41 -17.52
N VAL A 619 -5.21 -28.50 -16.81
CA VAL A 619 -5.50 -29.86 -17.29
C VAL A 619 -7.01 -30.06 -17.48
N GLN A 620 -7.83 -29.60 -16.53
CA GLN A 620 -9.29 -29.69 -16.64
C GLN A 620 -9.84 -28.87 -17.81
N LEU A 621 -9.37 -27.62 -17.95
CA LEU A 621 -9.73 -26.78 -19.10
C LEU A 621 -9.30 -27.43 -20.43
N ALA A 622 -8.15 -28.11 -20.47
CA ALA A 622 -7.69 -28.83 -21.66
C ALA A 622 -8.56 -30.06 -21.99
N HIS A 623 -9.21 -30.65 -21.00
CA HIS A 623 -10.19 -31.74 -21.18
C HIS A 623 -11.60 -31.25 -21.52
N GLY A 624 -11.86 -29.93 -21.48
CA GLY A 624 -13.16 -29.34 -21.77
C GLY A 624 -14.17 -29.46 -20.62
N GLU A 625 -13.68 -29.66 -19.39
CA GLU A 625 -14.48 -29.69 -18.16
C GLU A 625 -14.62 -28.31 -17.50
#